data_AF-A0A8J2HWC0-F1
#
_entry.id   AF-A0A8J2HWC0-F1
#
_cell.length_a   1.000
_cell.length_b   1.000
_cell.length_c   1.000
_cell.angle_alpha   90.00
_cell.angle_beta   90.00
_cell.angle_gamma   90.00
#
_symmetry.space_group_name_H-M   'P 1'
#
loop_
_entity.id
_entity.type
_entity.pdbx_description
1 polymer ?
#
loop_
_entity_poly.entity_id
_entity_poly.type
_entity_poly.pdbx_seq_one_letter_code
_entity_poly.pdbx_strand_id
1 'polypeptide(L)'
;MTFNKRAMLLSLAATAASAQYGPGGQYGPGGFGGGSDSDDNDFGSSFGGGRGGFSSESRRKIIVAHGVLAALAFVLFFPVGSILIRLGSFRGLWLVHGLFQLFAYVVYIAAFGIGVWMINNIPVNMLDNYHPIIGITVFVLLFFQPILGFVHHLKFKKYSRRTVWSYGHLWLGRILITLGMINGGLGLLLASDAPAFTGVAPSRGQIIAYGVIAGIMWLLWVSASVYGERKRSIPRQEALNKEVDTGSSRPYDDGKECYAYVGR
;
A
#
# COMPACT_ATOMS: atom_id res chain seq x y z
N MET A 1 -23.10 -36.69 -8.95
CA MET A 1 -22.59 -35.51 -9.69
C MET A 1 -21.61 -34.76 -8.80
N THR A 2 -20.33 -35.09 -8.93
CA THR A 2 -19.23 -34.64 -8.07
C THR A 2 -18.64 -33.35 -8.61
N PHE A 3 -18.82 -32.24 -7.88
CA PHE A 3 -18.21 -30.95 -8.19
C PHE A 3 -16.71 -30.96 -7.83
N ASN A 4 -15.85 -31.10 -8.84
CA ASN A 4 -14.40 -31.03 -8.68
C ASN A 4 -13.93 -29.57 -8.50
N LYS A 5 -13.46 -29.26 -7.28
CA LYS A 5 -12.90 -27.97 -6.86
C LYS A 5 -11.47 -27.70 -7.37
N ARG A 6 -11.19 -27.94 -8.66
CA ARG A 6 -9.84 -27.76 -9.25
C ARG A 6 -9.77 -26.83 -10.47
N ALA A 7 -10.80 -26.04 -10.72
CA ALA A 7 -10.77 -24.99 -11.74
C ALA A 7 -11.20 -23.65 -11.14
N MET A 8 -10.26 -22.96 -10.47
CA MET A 8 -10.26 -21.50 -10.36
C MET A 8 -8.82 -21.06 -10.11
N LEU A 9 -8.03 -21.20 -11.17
CA LEU A 9 -6.78 -20.47 -11.38
C LEU A 9 -6.97 -19.66 -12.65
N LEU A 10 -6.29 -18.50 -12.69
CA LEU A 10 -6.13 -17.56 -13.79
C LEU A 10 -7.29 -16.59 -14.04
N SER A 11 -7.13 -15.36 -13.53
CA SER A 11 -6.79 -14.21 -14.37
C SER A 11 -6.79 -12.93 -13.52
N LEU A 12 -5.61 -12.36 -13.25
CA LEU A 12 -5.34 -10.92 -13.40
C LEU A 12 -3.86 -10.67 -13.08
N ALA A 13 -3.02 -11.00 -14.05
CA ALA A 13 -1.69 -10.40 -14.19
C ALA A 13 -1.70 -9.68 -15.53
N ALA A 14 -1.18 -8.45 -15.50
CA ALA A 14 -0.88 -7.60 -16.66
C ALA A 14 -2.06 -7.22 -17.55
N THR A 15 -2.66 -6.06 -17.26
CA THR A 15 -3.01 -5.15 -18.35
C THR A 15 -1.92 -4.09 -18.39
N ALA A 16 -0.95 -4.32 -19.27
CA ALA A 16 -0.15 -3.25 -19.83
C ALA A 16 -1.12 -2.34 -20.58
N ALA A 17 -1.38 -1.14 -20.06
CA ALA A 17 -2.00 -0.09 -20.83
C ALA A 17 -0.93 0.50 -21.75
N SER A 18 -0.83 -0.09 -22.94
CA SER A 18 -0.42 0.64 -24.13
C SER A 18 -1.67 1.30 -24.69
N ALA A 19 -1.77 2.63 -24.54
CA ALA A 19 -2.70 3.54 -25.22
C ALA A 19 -2.44 4.94 -24.65
N GLN A 20 -2.19 6.01 -25.39
CA GLN A 20 -2.27 6.24 -26.81
C GLN A 20 -1.41 7.48 -27.11
N TYR A 21 -0.38 7.31 -27.93
CA TYR A 21 0.31 8.41 -28.60
C TYR A 21 -0.63 8.96 -29.67
N GLY A 22 -0.89 10.27 -29.64
CA GLY A 22 -1.76 10.99 -30.58
C GLY A 22 -1.40 12.48 -30.63
N PRO A 23 -1.66 13.17 -31.76
CA PRO A 23 -0.62 13.87 -32.50
C PRO A 23 -0.56 15.38 -32.21
N GLY A 24 0.65 15.89 -32.03
CA GLY A 24 0.91 17.32 -31.83
C GLY A 24 2.40 17.62 -31.83
N GLY A 25 3.09 17.17 -32.88
CA GLY A 25 4.45 17.58 -33.14
C GLY A 25 4.47 19.01 -33.65
N GLN A 26 5.22 19.88 -32.98
CA GLN A 26 5.76 21.08 -33.61
C GLN A 26 7.28 21.07 -33.37
N TYR A 27 7.99 20.80 -34.46
CA TYR A 27 9.45 20.84 -34.58
C TYR A 27 9.94 22.29 -34.66
N GLY A 28 11.12 22.58 -34.10
CA GLY A 28 11.96 23.69 -34.55
C GLY A 28 12.83 24.37 -33.48
N PRO A 29 14.16 24.53 -33.70
CA PRO A 29 15.13 24.97 -32.70
C PRO A 29 15.35 26.50 -32.69
N GLY A 30 15.76 27.05 -31.54
CA GLY A 30 16.23 28.43 -31.41
C GLY A 30 16.91 28.66 -30.07
N GLY A 31 18.18 29.07 -30.11
CA GLY A 31 19.03 29.33 -28.95
C GLY A 31 18.88 30.74 -28.35
N PHE A 32 19.97 31.17 -27.71
CA PHE A 32 20.18 32.34 -26.83
C PHE A 32 19.70 32.08 -25.40
N GLY A 33 20.50 32.14 -24.33
CA GLY A 33 21.70 32.93 -24.06
C GLY A 33 21.38 33.87 -22.89
N GLY A 34 22.20 33.86 -21.84
CA GLY A 34 22.17 34.89 -20.77
C GLY A 34 21.97 34.32 -19.37
N GLY A 35 23.05 34.31 -18.58
CA GLY A 35 22.95 34.20 -17.13
C GLY A 35 22.52 35.51 -16.49
N SER A 36 22.15 35.46 -15.22
CA SER A 36 22.40 36.47 -14.19
C SER A 36 21.92 35.91 -12.86
N ASP A 37 22.81 35.91 -11.88
CA ASP A 37 22.48 35.84 -10.46
C ASP A 37 21.52 36.98 -10.10
N SER A 38 20.61 36.74 -9.16
CA SER A 38 20.04 37.79 -8.32
C SER A 38 19.61 37.18 -7.01
N ASP A 39 20.36 37.57 -5.99
CA ASP A 39 20.15 37.29 -4.58
C ASP A 39 18.76 37.70 -4.12
N ASP A 40 18.15 36.80 -3.36
CA ASP A 40 16.92 37.02 -2.59
C ASP A 40 17.20 38.00 -1.45
N ASN A 41 16.57 39.17 -1.48
CA ASN A 41 16.32 39.99 -0.27
C ASN A 41 15.02 40.78 -0.48
N ASP A 42 13.87 40.18 -0.15
CA ASP A 42 12.63 40.93 0.01
C ASP A 42 12.17 40.89 1.47
N PHE A 43 12.61 41.90 2.23
CA PHE A 43 12.05 42.28 3.52
C PHE A 43 10.81 43.15 3.24
N GLY A 44 9.63 42.55 3.27
CA GLY A 44 8.35 43.25 3.15
C GLY A 44 7.36 42.80 4.21
N SER A 45 7.32 43.49 5.35
CA SER A 45 6.27 43.36 6.36
C SER A 45 5.18 44.41 6.11
N SER A 46 3.91 43.98 5.96
CA SER A 46 2.74 44.57 6.65
C SER A 46 1.38 44.31 5.98
N PHE A 47 0.49 43.68 6.78
CA PHE A 47 -0.96 43.86 6.91
C PHE A 47 -1.88 43.77 5.68
N GLY A 48 -2.58 42.63 5.58
CA GLY A 48 -3.83 42.48 4.83
C GLY A 48 -4.48 41.14 5.14
N GLY A 49 -5.66 41.15 5.78
CA GLY A 49 -6.43 39.94 6.05
C GLY A 49 -6.82 39.24 4.74
N GLY A 50 -6.33 38.01 4.55
CA GLY A 50 -6.61 37.19 3.38
C GLY A 50 -6.04 35.81 3.60
N ARG A 51 -6.81 34.77 3.26
CA ARG A 51 -6.43 33.35 3.36
C ARG A 51 -4.98 33.17 2.94
N GLY A 52 -4.13 32.78 3.90
CA GLY A 52 -2.68 32.77 3.78
C GLY A 52 -2.22 32.02 2.53
N GLY A 53 -1.84 32.78 1.50
CA GLY A 53 -1.11 32.24 0.36
C GLY A 53 0.25 31.79 0.86
N PHE A 54 0.43 30.47 0.99
CA PHE A 54 1.75 29.90 1.29
C PHE A 54 2.73 30.27 0.19
N SER A 55 3.98 30.55 0.57
CA SER A 55 5.08 30.65 -0.40
C SER A 55 5.14 29.36 -1.24
N SER A 56 5.62 29.49 -2.48
CA SER A 56 5.83 28.36 -3.40
C SER A 56 6.70 27.26 -2.75
N GLU A 57 7.67 27.66 -1.93
CA GLU A 57 8.55 26.77 -1.18
C GLU A 57 7.79 25.95 -0.11
N SER A 58 6.94 26.58 0.69
CA SER A 58 6.12 25.87 1.69
C SER A 58 5.17 24.87 1.04
N ARG A 59 4.56 25.23 -0.11
CA ARG A 59 3.71 24.32 -0.88
C ARG A 59 4.46 23.09 -1.36
N ARG A 60 5.66 23.29 -1.91
CA ARG A 60 6.55 22.19 -2.33
C ARG A 60 6.90 21.25 -1.18
N LYS A 61 7.25 21.79 0.01
CA LYS A 61 7.55 20.98 1.19
C LYS A 61 6.37 20.10 1.61
N ILE A 62 5.15 20.65 1.59
CA ILE A 62 3.92 19.94 1.97
C ILE A 62 3.62 18.79 1.00
N ILE A 63 3.75 19.04 -0.31
CA ILE A 63 3.50 18.03 -1.35
C ILE A 63 4.52 16.89 -1.26
N VAL A 64 5.81 17.23 -1.07
CA VAL A 64 6.86 16.23 -0.85
C VAL A 64 6.60 15.44 0.43
N ALA A 65 6.20 16.08 1.52
CA ALA A 65 5.86 15.40 2.76
C ALA A 65 4.71 14.40 2.59
N HIS A 66 3.64 14.78 1.88
CA HIS A 66 2.55 13.87 1.53
C HIS A 66 3.06 12.64 0.78
N GLY A 67 3.80 12.85 -0.30
CA GLY A 67 4.32 11.78 -1.15
C GLY A 67 5.26 10.83 -0.40
N VAL A 68 6.19 11.39 0.40
CA VAL A 68 7.15 10.60 1.19
C VAL A 68 6.45 9.79 2.27
N LEU A 69 5.53 10.39 3.05
CA LEU A 69 4.82 9.66 4.10
C LEU A 69 3.92 8.56 3.51
N ALA A 70 3.21 8.83 2.42
CA ALA A 70 2.39 7.83 1.73
C ALA A 70 3.25 6.69 1.16
N ALA A 71 4.40 7.01 0.54
CA ALA A 71 5.33 6.02 0.03
C ALA A 71 5.93 5.17 1.16
N LEU A 72 6.37 5.76 2.27
CA LEU A 72 6.88 5.02 3.42
C LEU A 72 5.82 4.07 3.99
N ALA A 73 4.57 4.53 4.11
CA ALA A 73 3.49 3.67 4.58
C ALA A 73 3.27 2.45 3.66
N PHE A 74 3.01 2.67 2.36
CA PHE A 74 2.58 1.60 1.44
C PHE A 74 3.70 0.79 0.82
N VAL A 75 4.87 1.41 0.58
CA VAL A 75 6.01 0.72 0.00
C VAL A 75 6.81 0.02 1.08
N LEU A 76 6.97 0.60 2.27
CA LEU A 76 7.84 0.03 3.29
C LEU A 76 7.07 -0.60 4.47
N PHE A 77 6.29 0.18 5.20
CA PHE A 77 5.77 -0.26 6.50
C PHE A 77 4.67 -1.33 6.40
N PHE A 78 3.64 -1.12 5.58
CA PHE A 78 2.58 -2.13 5.42
C PHE A 78 3.14 -3.50 4.93
N PRO A 79 3.98 -3.54 3.87
CA PRO A 79 4.57 -4.79 3.39
C PRO A 79 5.49 -5.46 4.41
N VAL A 80 6.41 -4.73 5.04
CA VAL A 80 7.35 -5.30 6.01
C VAL A 80 6.60 -5.91 7.19
N GLY A 81 5.62 -5.20 7.77
CA GLY A 81 4.79 -5.74 8.85
C GLY A 81 4.05 -7.01 8.44
N SER A 82 3.60 -7.09 7.18
CA SER A 82 2.94 -8.27 6.63
C SER A 82 3.91 -9.42 6.29
N ILE A 83 5.16 -9.13 5.95
CA ILE A 83 6.20 -10.16 5.70
C ILE A 83 6.61 -10.80 7.02
N LEU A 84 6.83 -9.99 8.07
CA LEU A 84 7.27 -10.44 9.38
C LEU A 84 6.37 -11.54 9.95
N ILE A 85 5.03 -11.36 9.93
CA ILE A 85 4.07 -12.36 10.44
C ILE A 85 4.03 -13.67 9.63
N ARG A 86 4.54 -13.66 8.40
CA ARG A 86 4.54 -14.82 7.49
C ARG A 86 5.84 -15.60 7.54
N LEU A 87 6.97 -14.93 7.76
CA LEU A 87 8.30 -15.54 7.79
C LEU A 87 8.80 -15.83 9.21
N GLY A 88 8.44 -14.99 10.19
CA GLY A 88 8.86 -15.14 11.58
C GLY A 88 8.23 -16.37 12.27
N SER A 89 8.88 -16.89 13.31
CA SER A 89 8.38 -18.03 14.09
C SER A 89 8.73 -17.91 15.59
N PHE A 90 8.39 -16.77 16.22
CA PHE A 90 8.63 -16.54 17.64
C PHE A 90 7.37 -16.06 18.40
N ARG A 91 7.39 -16.19 19.72
CA ARG A 91 6.27 -15.84 20.62
C ARG A 91 6.10 -14.31 20.65
N GLY A 92 4.92 -13.82 20.27
CA GLY A 92 4.63 -12.37 20.20
C GLY A 92 4.70 -11.74 18.81
N LEU A 93 4.96 -12.52 17.75
CA LEU A 93 5.01 -12.02 16.37
C LEU A 93 3.73 -11.28 15.92
N TRP A 94 2.57 -11.70 16.43
CA TRP A 94 1.29 -11.03 16.17
C TRP A 94 1.21 -9.62 16.77
N LEU A 95 1.85 -9.37 17.91
CA LEU A 95 1.96 -8.04 18.52
C LEU A 95 2.90 -7.16 17.71
N VAL A 96 4.06 -7.69 17.30
CA VAL A 96 5.00 -6.98 16.42
C VAL A 96 4.31 -6.59 15.12
N HIS A 97 3.58 -7.53 14.50
CA HIS A 97 2.74 -7.24 13.33
C HIS A 97 1.73 -6.14 13.64
N GLY A 98 0.90 -6.29 14.67
CA GLY A 98 -0.13 -5.33 15.02
C GLY A 98 0.41 -3.92 15.28
N LEU A 99 1.52 -3.81 16.01
CA LEU A 99 2.17 -2.53 16.31
C LEU A 99 2.74 -1.88 15.05
N PHE A 100 3.39 -2.67 14.19
CA PHE A 100 3.93 -2.16 12.93
C PHE A 100 2.83 -1.72 11.96
N GLN A 101 1.71 -2.46 11.90
CA GLN A 101 0.54 -2.07 11.12
C GLN A 101 -0.13 -0.80 11.67
N LEU A 102 -0.24 -0.66 12.99
CA LEU A 102 -0.77 0.55 13.61
C LEU A 102 0.13 1.76 13.34
N PHE A 103 1.44 1.59 13.43
CA PHE A 103 2.39 2.64 13.09
C PHE A 103 2.27 3.07 11.62
N ALA A 104 2.25 2.11 10.68
CA ALA A 104 2.02 2.37 9.26
C ALA A 104 0.70 3.11 9.01
N TYR A 105 -0.35 2.74 9.74
CA TYR A 105 -1.66 3.38 9.66
C TYR A 105 -1.64 4.84 10.13
N VAL A 106 -0.97 5.14 11.25
CA VAL A 106 -0.81 6.52 11.73
C VAL A 106 -0.01 7.37 10.74
N VAL A 107 1.08 6.83 10.19
CA VAL A 107 1.88 7.50 9.14
C VAL A 107 1.01 7.80 7.92
N TYR A 108 0.16 6.85 7.50
CA TYR A 108 -0.72 7.08 6.36
C TYR A 108 -1.86 8.06 6.66
N ILE A 109 -2.42 8.07 7.87
CA ILE A 109 -3.40 9.10 8.29
C ILE A 109 -2.77 10.49 8.16
N ALA A 110 -1.53 10.68 8.60
CA ALA A 110 -0.83 11.95 8.44
C ALA A 110 -0.67 12.32 6.95
N ALA A 111 -0.24 11.38 6.11
CA ALA A 111 -0.14 11.59 4.66
C ALA A 111 -1.51 11.97 4.05
N PHE A 112 -2.56 11.22 4.36
CA PHE A 112 -3.91 11.45 3.86
C PHE A 112 -4.47 12.80 4.33
N GLY A 113 -4.24 13.17 5.60
CA GLY A 113 -4.61 14.47 6.16
C GLY A 113 -3.96 15.63 5.40
N ILE A 114 -2.68 15.50 5.02
CA ILE A 114 -2.02 16.47 4.14
C ILE A 114 -2.71 16.52 2.76
N GLY A 115 -3.07 15.37 2.19
CA GLY A 115 -3.82 15.30 0.92
C GLY A 115 -5.15 16.05 0.96
N VAL A 116 -5.95 15.81 2.00
CA VAL A 116 -7.22 16.52 2.23
C VAL A 116 -6.97 18.01 2.41
N TRP A 117 -5.94 18.39 3.17
CA TRP A 117 -5.58 19.79 3.34
C TRP A 117 -5.24 20.45 2.00
N MET A 118 -4.48 19.79 1.13
CA MET A 118 -4.13 20.32 -0.21
C MET A 118 -5.36 20.55 -1.08
N ILE A 119 -6.33 19.63 -1.09
CA ILE A 119 -7.58 19.78 -1.86
C ILE A 119 -8.39 21.01 -1.40
N ASN A 120 -8.37 21.33 -0.11
CA ASN A 120 -9.15 22.44 0.44
C ASN A 120 -8.45 23.80 0.35
N ASN A 121 -7.12 23.82 0.21
CA ASN A 121 -6.32 25.05 0.28
C ASN A 121 -5.67 25.45 -1.05
N ILE A 122 -5.65 24.56 -2.04
CA ILE A 122 -5.15 24.87 -3.38
C ILE A 122 -6.37 25.06 -4.30
N PRO A 123 -6.51 26.23 -4.97
CA PRO A 123 -7.73 26.62 -5.68
C PRO A 123 -7.88 25.92 -7.05
N VAL A 124 -7.78 24.60 -7.07
CA VAL A 124 -7.90 23.78 -8.29
C VAL A 124 -8.55 22.46 -7.93
N ASN A 125 -9.56 22.06 -8.71
CA ASN A 125 -10.30 20.84 -8.43
C ASN A 125 -9.47 19.60 -8.81
N MET A 126 -8.95 18.89 -7.81
CA MET A 126 -8.20 17.63 -8.02
C MET A 126 -9.08 16.38 -7.92
N LEU A 127 -10.29 16.50 -7.40
CA LEU A 127 -11.07 15.33 -6.97
C LEU A 127 -11.47 14.40 -8.12
N ASP A 128 -11.44 14.89 -9.36
CA ASP A 128 -11.75 14.11 -10.55
C ASP A 128 -10.57 13.26 -11.05
N ASN A 129 -9.39 13.38 -10.42
CA ASN A 129 -8.22 12.57 -10.76
C ASN A 129 -8.28 11.19 -10.12
N TYR A 130 -7.71 10.19 -10.80
CA TYR A 130 -7.64 8.82 -10.30
C TYR A 130 -6.93 8.70 -8.93
N HIS A 131 -5.87 9.48 -8.69
CA HIS A 131 -5.08 9.38 -7.46
C HIS A 131 -5.87 9.75 -6.19
N PRO A 132 -6.56 10.91 -6.10
CA PRO A 132 -7.42 11.22 -4.96
C PRO A 132 -8.58 10.22 -4.77
N ILE A 133 -9.25 9.79 -5.85
CA ILE A 133 -10.38 8.84 -5.78
C ILE A 133 -9.93 7.50 -5.20
N ILE A 134 -8.83 6.93 -5.74
CA ILE A 134 -8.28 5.67 -5.25
C ILE A 134 -7.74 5.85 -3.83
N GLY A 135 -7.06 6.96 -3.53
CA GLY A 135 -6.56 7.27 -2.19
C GLY A 135 -7.66 7.31 -1.12
N ILE A 136 -8.78 7.99 -1.39
CA ILE A 136 -9.94 8.02 -0.48
C ILE A 136 -10.52 6.62 -0.30
N THR A 137 -10.66 5.86 -1.40
CA THR A 137 -11.18 4.48 -1.35
C THR A 137 -10.28 3.59 -0.48
N VAL A 138 -8.96 3.67 -0.68
CA VAL A 138 -7.98 2.92 0.13
C VAL A 138 -8.06 3.33 1.59
N PHE A 139 -8.15 4.63 1.90
CA PHE A 139 -8.27 5.12 3.27
C PHE A 139 -9.51 4.57 3.99
N VAL A 140 -10.69 4.67 3.34
CA VAL A 140 -11.95 4.16 3.90
C VAL A 140 -11.90 2.65 4.14
N LEU A 141 -11.38 1.89 3.18
CA LEU A 141 -11.27 0.44 3.33
C LEU A 141 -10.22 0.03 4.37
N LEU A 142 -9.13 0.79 4.50
CA LEU A 142 -8.08 0.57 5.48
C LEU A 142 -8.55 0.82 6.91
N PHE A 143 -9.52 1.71 7.14
CA PHE A 143 -10.15 1.89 8.45
C PHE A 143 -10.72 0.59 9.03
N PHE A 144 -11.26 -0.29 8.18
CA PHE A 144 -11.80 -1.58 8.61
C PHE A 144 -10.72 -2.63 8.89
N GLN A 145 -9.47 -2.44 8.42
CA GLN A 145 -8.40 -3.43 8.58
C GLN A 145 -8.03 -3.71 10.05
N PRO A 146 -7.80 -2.71 10.92
CA PRO A 146 -7.52 -2.94 12.34
C PRO A 146 -8.66 -3.67 13.05
N ILE A 147 -9.92 -3.33 12.75
CA ILE A 147 -11.11 -3.97 13.32
C ILE A 147 -11.15 -5.44 12.92
N LEU A 148 -11.00 -5.72 11.62
CA LEU A 148 -10.96 -7.08 11.09
C LEU A 148 -9.77 -7.88 11.63
N GLY A 149 -8.60 -7.24 11.81
CA GLY A 149 -7.40 -7.85 12.38
C GLY A 149 -7.59 -8.24 13.85
N PHE A 150 -8.22 -7.38 14.64
CA PHE A 150 -8.55 -7.67 16.04
C PHE A 150 -9.56 -8.82 16.17
N VAL A 151 -10.65 -8.77 15.40
CA VAL A 151 -11.65 -9.85 15.36
C VAL A 151 -11.03 -11.16 14.88
N HIS A 152 -10.20 -11.10 13.83
CA HIS A 152 -9.45 -12.24 13.33
C HIS A 152 -8.60 -12.89 14.43
N HIS A 153 -7.85 -12.08 15.18
CA HIS A 153 -6.99 -12.60 16.24
C HIS A 153 -7.80 -13.27 17.37
N LEU A 154 -8.87 -12.63 17.86
CA LEU A 154 -9.73 -13.19 18.90
C LEU A 154 -10.35 -14.52 18.47
N LYS A 155 -10.86 -14.59 17.24
CA LYS A 155 -11.49 -15.80 16.70
C LYS A 155 -10.45 -16.89 16.41
N PHE A 156 -9.25 -16.53 15.95
CA PHE A 156 -8.18 -17.48 15.71
C PHE A 156 -7.68 -18.10 17.02
N LYS A 157 -7.52 -17.30 18.07
CA LYS A 157 -7.18 -17.78 19.42
C LYS A 157 -8.26 -18.73 19.99
N LYS A 158 -9.54 -18.48 19.70
CA LYS A 158 -10.66 -19.28 20.21
C LYS A 158 -10.90 -20.59 19.44
N TYR A 159 -10.77 -20.57 18.11
CA TYR A 159 -11.19 -21.71 17.27
C TYR A 159 -10.03 -22.41 16.54
N SER A 160 -8.80 -21.90 16.61
CA SER A 160 -7.61 -22.43 15.93
C SER A 160 -7.77 -22.68 14.42
N ARG A 161 -8.81 -22.12 13.81
CA ARG A 161 -9.21 -22.31 12.40
C ARG A 161 -9.51 -20.98 11.72
N ARG A 162 -9.38 -20.94 10.39
CA ARG A 162 -9.77 -19.77 9.59
C ARG A 162 -11.28 -19.59 9.65
N THR A 163 -11.70 -18.39 10.06
CA THR A 163 -13.10 -17.96 10.00
C THR A 163 -13.30 -17.06 8.78
N VAL A 164 -14.55 -16.73 8.42
CA VAL A 164 -14.86 -15.81 7.32
C VAL A 164 -14.12 -14.47 7.49
N TRP A 165 -14.03 -13.99 8.74
CA TRP A 165 -13.26 -12.79 9.12
C TRP A 165 -11.76 -12.91 8.83
N SER A 166 -11.19 -14.11 8.97
CA SER A 166 -9.80 -14.37 8.60
C SER A 166 -9.57 -14.17 7.10
N TYR A 167 -10.48 -14.65 6.26
CA TYR A 167 -10.39 -14.46 4.81
C TYR A 167 -10.57 -12.98 4.43
N GLY A 168 -11.55 -12.31 5.05
CA GLY A 168 -11.79 -10.88 4.85
C GLY A 168 -10.54 -10.04 5.16
N HIS A 169 -9.94 -10.21 6.34
CA HIS A 169 -8.72 -9.51 6.73
C HIS A 169 -7.56 -9.74 5.74
N LEU A 170 -7.30 -11.00 5.39
CA LEU A 170 -6.19 -11.39 4.50
C LEU A 170 -6.35 -10.86 3.07
N TRP A 171 -7.53 -11.02 2.46
CA TRP A 171 -7.77 -10.58 1.07
C TRP A 171 -7.87 -9.07 0.97
N LEU A 172 -8.58 -8.43 1.89
CA LEU A 172 -8.67 -6.97 1.91
C LEU A 172 -7.27 -6.36 2.09
N GLY A 173 -6.44 -6.91 2.99
CA GLY A 173 -5.08 -6.41 3.20
C GLY A 173 -4.22 -6.53 1.93
N ARG A 174 -4.36 -7.63 1.17
CA ARG A 174 -3.63 -7.82 -0.09
C ARG A 174 -4.04 -6.82 -1.17
N ILE A 175 -5.34 -6.56 -1.28
CA ILE A 175 -5.89 -5.58 -2.23
C ILE A 175 -5.39 -4.19 -1.86
N LEU A 176 -5.46 -3.80 -0.57
CA LEU A 176 -5.08 -2.47 -0.12
C LEU A 176 -3.60 -2.16 -0.26
N ILE A 177 -2.71 -3.12 0.04
CA ILE A 177 -1.26 -2.92 -0.16
C ILE A 177 -0.96 -2.68 -1.64
N THR A 178 -1.56 -3.48 -2.53
CA THR A 178 -1.34 -3.37 -3.98
C THR A 178 -1.92 -2.05 -4.53
N LEU A 179 -3.16 -1.72 -4.17
CA LEU A 179 -3.80 -0.48 -4.59
C LEU A 179 -3.06 0.75 -4.06
N GLY A 180 -2.54 0.72 -2.84
CA GLY A 180 -1.79 1.83 -2.27
C GLY A 180 -0.45 2.08 -2.97
N MET A 181 0.27 1.02 -3.37
CA MET A 181 1.49 1.17 -4.19
C MET A 181 1.18 1.72 -5.59
N ILE A 182 0.12 1.22 -6.24
CA ILE A 182 -0.34 1.77 -7.53
C ILE A 182 -0.73 3.25 -7.36
N ASN A 183 -1.46 3.57 -6.29
CA ASN A 183 -1.89 4.94 -6.00
C ASN A 183 -0.70 5.88 -5.79
N GLY A 184 0.37 5.43 -5.13
CA GLY A 184 1.59 6.23 -4.98
C GLY A 184 2.27 6.51 -6.33
N GLY A 185 2.28 5.53 -7.24
CA GLY A 185 2.73 5.73 -8.62
C GLY A 185 1.87 6.73 -9.39
N LEU A 186 0.54 6.65 -9.27
CA LEU A 186 -0.39 7.63 -9.85
C LEU A 186 -0.22 9.02 -9.27
N GLY A 187 0.16 9.14 -7.99
CA GLY A 187 0.47 10.42 -7.35
C GLY A 187 1.72 11.08 -7.94
N LEU A 188 2.74 10.28 -8.27
CA LEU A 188 3.93 10.77 -8.97
C LEU A 188 3.63 11.20 -10.41
N LEU A 189 2.77 10.45 -11.12
CA LEU A 189 2.31 10.83 -12.47
C LEU A 189 1.51 12.13 -12.44
N LEU A 190 0.59 12.28 -11.47
CA LEU A 190 -0.15 13.53 -11.30
C LEU A 190 0.80 14.72 -11.02
N ALA A 191 1.87 14.49 -10.27
CA ALA A 191 2.89 15.50 -10.02
C ALA A 191 3.73 15.84 -11.25
N SER A 192 3.98 14.90 -12.17
CA SER A 192 4.71 15.17 -13.41
C SER A 192 3.87 15.88 -14.46
N ASP A 193 2.58 15.55 -14.55
CA ASP A 193 1.70 16.03 -15.62
C ASP A 193 1.13 17.43 -15.33
N ALA A 194 1.10 17.82 -14.05
CA ALA A 194 0.59 19.11 -13.61
C ALA A 194 1.63 19.89 -12.77
N PRO A 195 2.85 20.19 -13.29
CA PRO A 195 3.93 20.81 -12.51
C PRO A 195 3.62 22.26 -12.12
N ALA A 196 2.87 22.98 -12.96
CA ALA A 196 2.36 24.32 -12.66
C ALA A 196 1.44 24.34 -11.41
N PHE A 197 0.90 23.17 -11.06
CA PHE A 197 -0.09 23.01 -10.02
C PHE A 197 0.50 22.38 -8.75
N THR A 198 1.27 21.31 -8.91
CA THR A 198 1.98 20.65 -7.81
C THR A 198 3.20 21.45 -7.36
N GLY A 199 3.68 22.43 -8.13
CA GLY A 199 4.89 23.19 -7.79
C GLY A 199 6.15 22.31 -7.69
N VAL A 200 6.04 21.05 -8.10
CA VAL A 200 7.08 20.02 -8.04
C VAL A 200 6.91 19.15 -9.26
N ALA A 201 7.88 19.21 -10.18
CA ALA A 201 8.04 18.22 -11.23
C ALA A 201 8.99 17.13 -10.71
N PRO A 202 8.51 15.91 -10.40
CA PRO A 202 9.39 14.82 -10.04
C PRO A 202 10.36 14.54 -11.19
N SER A 203 11.64 14.35 -10.88
CA SER A 203 12.60 13.98 -11.91
C SER A 203 12.29 12.57 -12.44
N ARG A 204 12.66 12.28 -13.69
CA ARG A 204 12.55 10.92 -14.25
C ARG A 204 13.22 9.89 -13.34
N GLY A 205 14.32 10.26 -12.71
CA GLY A 205 15.02 9.43 -11.72
C GLY A 205 14.17 9.09 -10.50
N GLN A 206 13.39 10.04 -9.97
CA GLN A 206 12.49 9.78 -8.83
C GLN A 206 11.35 8.83 -9.19
N ILE A 207 10.75 8.99 -10.38
CA ILE A 207 9.69 8.10 -10.87
C ILE A 207 10.23 6.67 -11.05
N ILE A 208 11.39 6.53 -11.69
CA ILE A 208 12.06 5.24 -11.88
C ILE A 208 12.44 4.62 -10.54
N ALA A 209 13.04 5.40 -9.62
CA ALA A 209 13.43 4.91 -8.31
C ALA A 209 12.22 4.39 -7.51
N TYR A 210 11.12 5.15 -7.49
CA TYR A 210 9.88 4.69 -6.85
C TYR A 210 9.38 3.39 -7.48
N GLY A 211 9.29 3.32 -8.82
CA GLY A 211 8.82 2.14 -9.54
C GLY A 211 9.66 0.90 -9.25
N VAL A 212 10.99 1.02 -9.26
CA VAL A 212 11.91 -0.08 -8.96
C VAL A 212 11.78 -0.55 -7.52
N ILE A 213 11.80 0.38 -6.55
CA ILE A 213 11.72 0.03 -5.12
C ILE A 213 10.35 -0.60 -4.80
N ALA A 214 9.26 0.01 -5.28
CA ALA A 214 7.91 -0.51 -5.09
C ALA A 214 7.74 -1.88 -5.76
N GLY A 215 8.25 -2.07 -6.98
CA GLY A 215 8.20 -3.34 -7.70
C GLY A 215 8.95 -4.45 -6.98
N ILE A 216 10.19 -4.21 -6.54
CA ILE A 216 10.99 -5.17 -5.78
C ILE A 216 10.27 -5.53 -4.47
N MET A 217 9.79 -4.53 -3.73
CA MET A 217 9.12 -4.77 -2.46
C MET A 217 7.79 -5.51 -2.62
N TRP A 218 7.04 -5.22 -3.67
CA TRP A 218 5.83 -5.95 -4.01
C TRP A 218 6.14 -7.42 -4.30
N LEU A 219 7.18 -7.70 -5.10
CA LEU A 219 7.60 -9.08 -5.40
C LEU A 219 8.04 -9.83 -4.14
N LEU A 220 8.81 -9.19 -3.25
CA LEU A 220 9.22 -9.77 -1.97
C LEU A 220 7.99 -10.09 -1.10
N TRP A 221 7.05 -9.14 -1.00
CA TRP A 221 5.83 -9.31 -0.22
C TRP A 221 4.88 -10.38 -0.79
N VAL A 222 4.74 -10.46 -2.11
CA VAL A 222 3.98 -11.52 -2.79
C VAL A 222 4.64 -12.88 -2.56
N SER A 223 5.96 -12.97 -2.72
CA SER A 223 6.72 -14.21 -2.50
C SER A 223 6.57 -14.70 -1.06
N ALA A 224 6.73 -13.82 -0.08
CA ALA A 224 6.49 -14.14 1.34
C ALA A 224 5.02 -14.51 1.60
N SER A 225 4.08 -13.87 0.89
CA SER A 225 2.65 -14.18 0.97
C SER A 225 2.31 -15.58 0.48
N VAL A 226 2.89 -15.99 -0.64
CA VAL A 226 2.73 -17.33 -1.21
C VAL A 226 3.44 -18.38 -0.35
N TYR A 227 4.69 -18.12 0.05
CA TYR A 227 5.46 -19.02 0.91
C TYR A 227 4.75 -19.27 2.24
N GLY A 228 4.31 -18.21 2.92
CA GLY A 228 3.59 -18.32 4.20
C GLY A 228 2.25 -19.04 4.08
N GLU A 229 1.58 -18.98 2.93
CA GLU A 229 0.35 -19.74 2.67
C GLU A 229 0.66 -21.24 2.46
N ARG A 230 1.67 -21.55 1.64
CA ARG A 230 2.11 -22.94 1.37
C ARG A 230 2.60 -23.65 2.63
N LYS A 231 3.43 -22.99 3.44
CA LYS A 231 3.93 -23.53 4.71
C LYS A 231 2.79 -23.95 5.65
N ARG A 232 1.66 -23.22 5.63
CA ARG A 232 0.49 -23.51 6.49
C ARG A 232 -0.46 -24.55 5.88
N SER A 233 -0.45 -24.76 4.56
CA SER A 233 -1.32 -25.74 3.90
C SER A 233 -0.78 -27.16 3.90
N ILE A 234 0.56 -27.35 3.91
CA ILE A 234 1.22 -28.66 3.83
C ILE A 234 0.80 -29.60 4.98
N PRO A 235 0.91 -29.23 6.28
CA PRO A 235 0.55 -30.14 7.38
C PRO A 235 -0.94 -30.51 7.38
N ARG A 236 -1.78 -29.56 6.96
CA ARG A 236 -3.24 -29.79 6.84
C ARG A 236 -3.54 -30.81 5.75
N GLN A 237 -2.83 -30.76 4.62
CA GLN A 237 -3.04 -31.69 3.51
C GLN A 237 -2.51 -33.09 3.85
N GLU A 238 -1.36 -33.19 4.51
CA GLU A 238 -0.82 -34.45 5.01
C GLU A 238 -1.78 -35.11 6.03
N ALA A 239 -2.35 -34.34 6.94
CA ALA A 239 -3.36 -34.84 7.89
C ALA A 239 -4.62 -35.34 7.18
N LEU A 240 -5.09 -34.65 6.14
CA LEU A 240 -6.24 -35.07 5.34
C LEU A 240 -5.95 -36.33 4.52
N ASN A 241 -4.76 -36.44 3.94
CA ASN A 241 -4.37 -37.65 3.20
C ASN A 241 -4.33 -38.87 4.14
N LYS A 242 -3.77 -38.72 5.36
CA LYS A 242 -3.79 -39.80 6.38
C LYS A 242 -5.21 -40.22 6.77
N GLU A 243 -6.15 -39.29 6.86
CA GLU A 243 -7.56 -39.56 7.15
C GLU A 243 -8.21 -40.39 6.03
N VAL A 244 -7.90 -40.07 4.76
CA VAL A 244 -8.36 -40.83 3.59
C VAL A 244 -7.74 -42.23 3.54
N ASP A 245 -6.43 -42.34 3.78
CA ASP A 245 -5.69 -43.60 3.66
C ASP A 245 -6.01 -44.60 4.79
N THR A 246 -6.28 -44.11 6.00
CA THR A 246 -6.49 -44.98 7.18
C THR A 246 -7.95 -45.25 7.52
N GLY A 247 -8.90 -44.51 6.92
CA GLY A 247 -10.34 -44.68 7.19
C GLY A 247 -10.77 -44.37 8.63
N SER A 248 -9.86 -43.89 9.50
CA SER A 248 -10.17 -43.55 10.88
C SER A 248 -10.59 -42.08 10.95
N SER A 249 -11.82 -41.82 11.40
CA SER A 249 -12.26 -40.47 11.73
C SER A 249 -11.44 -39.93 12.88
N ARG A 250 -11.07 -38.65 12.79
CA ARG A 250 -10.19 -37.96 13.75
C ARG A 250 -10.54 -38.28 15.21
N PRO A 251 -9.57 -38.63 16.07
CA PRO A 251 -9.68 -38.29 17.47
C PRO A 251 -9.94 -36.79 17.54
N TYR A 252 -10.86 -36.35 18.38
CA TYR A 252 -11.04 -34.93 18.69
C TYR A 252 -9.73 -34.42 19.33
N ASP A 253 -8.77 -34.05 18.50
CA ASP A 253 -7.59 -33.28 18.88
C ASP A 253 -8.08 -31.83 18.99
N ASP A 254 -7.99 -31.28 20.19
CA ASP A 254 -8.42 -29.93 20.54
C ASP A 254 -7.61 -28.82 19.83
N GLY A 255 -6.75 -29.21 18.89
CA GLY A 255 -5.96 -28.32 18.07
C GLY A 255 -4.85 -27.65 18.86
N LYS A 256 -4.54 -28.11 20.06
CA LYS A 256 -3.36 -27.66 20.83
C LYS A 256 -2.10 -28.43 20.44
N GLU A 257 -2.21 -29.68 20.00
CA GLU A 257 -1.00 -30.51 19.75
C GLU A 257 -0.23 -30.09 18.47
N CYS A 258 -0.92 -29.66 17.41
CA CYS A 258 -0.25 -29.13 16.20
C CYS A 258 0.49 -27.79 16.43
N TYR A 259 0.29 -27.13 17.57
CA TYR A 259 1.11 -25.98 18.00
C TYR A 259 2.07 -26.33 19.13
N ALA A 260 1.90 -27.48 19.79
CA ALA A 260 2.81 -27.96 20.83
C ALA A 260 4.15 -28.45 20.26
N TYR A 261 4.19 -28.90 19.00
CA TYR A 261 5.43 -29.32 18.33
C TYR A 261 6.21 -28.18 17.64
N VAL A 262 5.82 -26.92 17.85
CA VAL A 262 6.62 -25.73 17.50
C VAL A 262 7.19 -25.07 18.78
N GLY A 263 7.03 -25.74 19.93
CA GLY A 263 7.53 -25.31 21.22
C GLY A 263 8.34 -26.39 21.91
N ARG A 264 9.53 -26.67 21.39
CA ARG A 264 10.70 -27.02 22.20
C ARG A 264 11.86 -26.17 21.75
#